data_AF-A0A9Q2NP68-F1
#
_entry.id   AF-A0A9Q2NP68-F1
#
_cell.length_a   1.000
_cell.length_b   1.000
_cell.length_c   1.000
_cell.angle_alpha   90.00
_cell.angle_beta   90.00
_cell.angle_gamma   90.00
#
_symmetry.space_group_name_H-M   'P 1'
#
loop_
_entity.id
_entity.type
_entity.pdbx_description
1 polymer ?
#
loop_
_entity_poly.entity_id
_entity_poly.type
_entity_poly.pdbx_seq_one_letter_code
_entity_poly.pdbx_strand_id
1 'polypeptide(L)'
;MARFTSKDRQRIIDGYLSAAGRNMFVPSEFIDWLSGNPDHEAFDWFFSKDDAEAAREYRIGLARQMASGLRITARVQNTPEKSVSVSVRQFPSMVSTVSGRRNGGGYHHFHPDDPEMVSELRRQASQALVSWLSRYRGIAEMSGADVTSVEMIAAKLMDQNDDAA
;
A
#
# COMPACT_ATOMS: atom_id res chain seq x y z
N MET A 1 -10.46 -8.23 -15.03
CA MET A 1 -11.63 -7.35 -14.82
C MET A 1 -11.33 -5.98 -15.39
N ALA A 2 -12.26 -5.42 -16.18
CA ALA A 2 -12.10 -4.12 -16.79
C ALA A 2 -12.02 -3.04 -15.69
N ARG A 3 -10.92 -2.30 -15.63
CA ARG A 3 -10.83 -1.13 -14.75
C ARG A 3 -11.70 -0.04 -15.34
N PHE A 4 -12.84 0.25 -14.72
CA PHE A 4 -13.60 1.44 -15.05
C PHE A 4 -12.71 2.68 -14.97
N THR A 5 -12.75 3.51 -15.99
CA THR A 5 -12.09 4.81 -15.97
C THR A 5 -12.82 5.75 -15.00
N SER A 6 -12.23 6.90 -14.69
CA SER A 6 -12.92 7.89 -13.87
C SER A 6 -14.21 8.38 -14.51
N LYS A 7 -14.27 8.44 -15.86
CA LYS A 7 -15.46 8.84 -16.61
C LYS A 7 -16.56 7.78 -16.52
N ASP A 8 -16.20 6.50 -16.60
CA ASP A 8 -17.18 5.40 -16.50
C ASP A 8 -17.77 5.34 -15.10
N ARG A 9 -16.96 5.53 -14.05
CA ARG A 9 -17.44 5.59 -12.66
C ARG A 9 -18.42 6.74 -12.45
N GLN A 10 -18.13 7.93 -12.99
CA GLN A 10 -19.05 9.06 -12.90
C GLN A 10 -20.38 8.76 -13.62
N ARG A 11 -20.32 8.20 -14.84
CA ARG A 11 -21.50 7.80 -15.61
C ARG A 11 -22.38 6.78 -14.87
N ILE A 12 -21.76 5.80 -14.19
CA ILE A 12 -22.47 4.81 -13.37
C ILE A 12 -23.19 5.49 -12.20
N ILE A 13 -22.51 6.40 -11.50
CA ILE A 13 -23.09 7.13 -10.37
C ILE A 13 -24.24 8.03 -10.84
N ASP A 14 -24.06 8.78 -11.93
CA ASP A 14 -25.10 9.65 -12.49
C ASP A 14 -26.32 8.83 -12.96
N GLY A 15 -26.10 7.66 -13.55
CA GLY A 15 -27.14 6.71 -13.93
C GLY A 15 -27.97 6.24 -12.72
N TYR A 16 -27.30 5.86 -11.63
CA TYR A 16 -27.96 5.53 -10.36
C TYR A 16 -28.78 6.70 -9.81
N LEU A 17 -28.17 7.90 -9.72
CA LEU A 17 -28.83 9.09 -9.18
C LEU A 17 -30.10 9.46 -9.97
N SER A 18 -30.02 9.36 -11.29
CA SER A 18 -31.15 9.55 -12.19
C SER A 18 -32.24 8.49 -11.99
N ALA A 19 -31.87 7.22 -11.93
CA ALA A 19 -32.81 6.11 -11.78
C ALA A 19 -33.50 6.08 -10.40
N ALA A 20 -32.78 6.44 -9.33
CA ALA A 20 -33.27 6.44 -7.96
C ALA A 20 -33.94 7.77 -7.56
N GLY A 21 -33.92 8.80 -8.42
CA GLY A 21 -34.42 10.13 -8.11
C GLY A 21 -33.68 10.80 -6.95
N ARG A 22 -32.41 10.44 -6.74
CA ARG A 22 -31.56 10.96 -5.66
C ARG A 22 -30.70 12.10 -6.19
N ASN A 23 -30.47 13.10 -5.35
CA ASN A 23 -29.55 14.20 -5.61
C ASN A 23 -28.18 14.02 -4.95
N MET A 24 -27.97 12.90 -4.24
CA MET A 24 -26.75 12.61 -3.50
C MET A 24 -26.41 11.12 -3.56
N PHE A 25 -25.14 10.80 -3.71
CA PHE A 25 -24.65 9.43 -3.73
C PHE A 25 -24.53 8.88 -2.30
N VAL A 26 -25.32 7.84 -2.00
CA VAL A 26 -25.28 7.10 -0.73
C VAL A 26 -24.79 5.68 -1.03
N PRO A 27 -23.61 5.27 -0.56
CA PRO A 27 -23.02 3.98 -0.93
C PRO A 27 -23.88 2.76 -0.58
N SER A 28 -24.56 2.74 0.58
CA SER A 28 -25.42 1.62 0.96
C SER A 28 -26.62 1.50 0.02
N GLU A 29 -27.30 2.60 -0.27
CA GLU A 29 -28.45 2.63 -1.18
C GLU A 29 -28.06 2.27 -2.61
N PHE A 30 -26.85 2.66 -3.04
CA PHE A 30 -26.31 2.27 -4.33
C PHE A 30 -26.10 0.75 -4.43
N ILE A 31 -25.54 0.12 -3.38
CA ILE A 31 -25.36 -1.33 -3.34
C ILE A 31 -26.72 -2.05 -3.30
N ASP A 32 -27.67 -1.54 -2.52
CA ASP A 32 -29.02 -2.10 -2.46
C ASP A 32 -29.73 -2.00 -3.83
N TRP A 33 -29.64 -0.85 -4.49
CA TRP A 33 -30.15 -0.67 -5.86
C TRP A 33 -29.45 -1.60 -6.85
N LEU A 34 -28.12 -1.68 -6.79
CA LEU A 34 -27.33 -2.51 -7.70
C LEU A 34 -27.62 -4.00 -7.49
N SER A 35 -27.91 -4.44 -6.26
CA SER A 35 -28.29 -5.82 -5.94
C SER A 35 -29.55 -6.27 -6.70
N GLY A 36 -30.47 -5.34 -6.97
CA GLY A 36 -31.68 -5.57 -7.76
C GLY A 36 -31.48 -5.50 -9.28
N ASN A 37 -30.27 -5.18 -9.75
CA ASN A 37 -29.96 -4.98 -11.18
C ASN A 37 -28.76 -5.86 -11.61
N PRO A 38 -28.94 -7.20 -11.73
CA PRO A 38 -27.85 -8.13 -12.05
C PRO A 38 -27.22 -7.90 -13.44
N ASP A 39 -27.98 -7.38 -14.41
CA ASP A 39 -27.48 -7.09 -15.76
C ASP A 39 -26.72 -5.77 -15.85
N HIS A 40 -26.62 -5.01 -14.76
CA HIS A 40 -25.95 -3.72 -14.76
C HIS A 40 -24.44 -3.91 -14.96
N GLU A 41 -23.81 -3.07 -15.79
CA GLU A 41 -22.38 -3.18 -16.13
C GLU A 41 -21.44 -3.18 -14.90
N ALA A 42 -21.88 -2.58 -13.78
CA ALA A 42 -21.12 -2.53 -12.54
C ALA A 42 -21.39 -3.69 -11.58
N PHE A 43 -22.36 -4.57 -11.86
CA PHE A 43 -22.83 -5.60 -10.94
C PHE A 43 -21.70 -6.56 -10.53
N ASP A 44 -21.03 -7.15 -11.51
CA ASP A 44 -19.89 -8.05 -11.29
C ASP A 44 -18.75 -7.39 -10.51
N TRP A 45 -18.63 -6.06 -10.53
CA TRP A 45 -17.58 -5.39 -9.78
C TRP A 45 -17.79 -5.48 -8.26
N PHE A 46 -19.04 -5.53 -7.80
CA PHE A 46 -19.39 -5.60 -6.38
C PHE A 46 -19.85 -7.00 -5.95
N PHE A 47 -20.45 -7.77 -6.85
CA PHE A 47 -21.10 -9.07 -6.54
C PHE A 47 -20.41 -10.29 -7.17
N SER A 48 -19.20 -10.13 -7.74
CA SER A 48 -18.45 -11.28 -8.30
C SER A 48 -17.88 -12.25 -7.26
N LYS A 49 -17.88 -11.87 -5.97
CA LYS A 49 -17.41 -12.73 -4.88
C LYS A 49 -18.59 -13.20 -4.05
N ASP A 50 -18.50 -14.42 -3.56
CA ASP A 50 -19.42 -14.94 -2.57
C ASP A 50 -19.28 -14.16 -1.24
N ASP A 51 -20.37 -14.02 -0.49
CA ASP A 51 -20.42 -13.32 0.80
C ASP A 51 -19.37 -13.83 1.80
N ALA A 52 -19.09 -15.13 1.83
CA ALA A 52 -18.07 -15.73 2.68
C ALA A 52 -16.66 -15.30 2.27
N GLU A 53 -16.37 -15.24 0.97
CA GLU A 53 -15.11 -14.71 0.44
C GLU A 53 -14.96 -13.21 0.73
N ALA A 54 -16.00 -12.42 0.47
CA ALA A 54 -16.01 -10.98 0.74
C ALA A 54 -15.81 -10.69 2.25
N ALA A 55 -16.52 -11.42 3.11
CA ALA A 55 -16.37 -11.30 4.56
C ALA A 55 -14.98 -11.73 5.05
N ARG A 56 -14.38 -12.77 4.43
CA ARG A 56 -13.00 -13.18 4.73
C ARG A 56 -12.00 -12.08 4.37
N GLU A 57 -12.10 -11.49 3.18
CA GLU A 57 -11.22 -10.40 2.76
C GLU A 57 -11.37 -9.16 3.64
N TYR A 58 -12.60 -8.81 4.02
CA TYR A 58 -12.86 -7.72 4.97
C TYR A 58 -12.16 -7.97 6.32
N ARG A 59 -12.31 -9.17 6.90
CA ARG A 59 -11.65 -9.55 8.16
C ARG A 59 -10.12 -9.54 8.04
N ILE A 60 -9.57 -9.97 6.91
CA ILE A 60 -8.13 -9.87 6.63
C ILE A 60 -7.70 -8.39 6.57
N GLY A 61 -8.51 -7.52 5.96
CA GLY A 61 -8.29 -6.08 5.95
C GLY A 61 -8.24 -5.49 7.37
N LEU A 62 -9.18 -5.87 8.23
CA LEU A 62 -9.18 -5.48 9.64
C LEU A 62 -7.93 -6.00 10.37
N ALA A 63 -7.54 -7.26 10.15
CA ALA A 63 -6.32 -7.82 10.74
C ALA A 63 -5.05 -7.07 10.28
N ARG A 64 -4.99 -6.64 9.00
CA ARG A 64 -3.90 -5.81 8.48
C ARG A 64 -3.89 -4.42 9.10
N GLN A 65 -5.04 -3.78 9.27
CA GLN A 65 -5.15 -2.49 9.96
C GLN A 65 -4.70 -2.62 11.41
N MET A 66 -5.09 -3.69 12.11
CA MET A 66 -4.67 -3.98 13.47
C MET A 66 -3.16 -4.20 13.58
N ALA A 67 -2.56 -4.92 12.62
CA ALA A 67 -1.12 -5.15 12.58
C ALA A 67 -0.32 -3.93 12.08
N SER A 68 -0.98 -2.97 11.42
CA SER A 68 -0.36 -1.77 10.90
C SER A 68 0.21 -0.92 12.04
N GLY A 69 1.52 -0.66 12.01
CA GLY A 69 2.22 0.09 13.06
C GLY A 69 2.74 -0.75 14.22
N LEU A 70 2.44 -2.06 14.26
CA LEU A 70 3.02 -2.98 15.24
C LEU A 70 4.40 -3.46 14.76
N ARG A 71 5.34 -3.58 15.71
CA ARG A 71 6.72 -4.00 15.46
C ARG A 71 6.87 -5.45 15.92
N ILE A 72 7.03 -6.39 14.99
CA ILE A 72 7.30 -7.80 15.34
C ILE A 72 8.79 -8.00 15.65
N THR A 73 9.08 -8.65 16.78
CA THR A 73 10.46 -9.03 17.17
C THR A 73 10.67 -10.48 16.78
N ALA A 74 11.36 -10.71 15.66
CA ALA A 74 11.84 -12.03 15.28
C ALA A 74 13.19 -12.30 15.95
N ARG A 75 13.32 -13.40 16.70
CA ARG A 75 14.62 -13.88 17.16
C ARG A 75 15.28 -14.63 16.01
N VAL A 76 16.25 -14.00 15.37
CA VAL A 76 17.15 -14.65 14.42
C VAL A 76 18.34 -15.18 15.21
N GLN A 77 18.48 -16.50 15.31
CA GLN A 77 19.60 -17.15 15.98
C GLN A 77 20.64 -17.54 14.92
N ASN A 78 21.61 -16.67 14.71
CA ASN A 78 22.82 -17.02 13.96
C ASN A 78 23.87 -17.47 14.97
N THR A 79 24.28 -18.74 14.91
CA THR A 79 25.42 -19.26 15.67
C THR A 79 26.71 -19.04 14.88
N PRO A 80 27.74 -18.41 15.47
CA PRO A 80 29.10 -18.56 14.99
C PRO A 80 30.08 -18.87 16.14
N GLU A 81 31.06 -19.73 15.88
CA GLU A 81 32.32 -19.62 16.63
C GLU A 81 32.90 -18.22 16.33
N LYS A 82 33.08 -17.45 17.41
CA LYS A 82 33.60 -16.06 17.52
C LYS A 82 32.55 -14.94 17.50
N SER A 83 32.30 -14.45 18.72
CA SER A 83 31.66 -13.17 19.11
C SER A 83 30.48 -12.70 18.26
N VAL A 84 29.27 -13.04 18.71
CA VAL A 84 28.01 -12.66 18.06
C VAL A 84 27.69 -11.20 18.36
N SER A 85 27.83 -10.32 17.37
CA SER A 85 27.16 -9.02 17.38
C SER A 85 25.73 -9.19 16.86
N VAL A 86 24.77 -9.34 17.78
CA VAL A 86 23.35 -9.40 17.39
C VAL A 86 22.87 -7.98 17.11
N SER A 87 22.69 -7.63 15.83
CA SER A 87 22.02 -6.38 15.44
C SER A 87 20.55 -6.67 15.13
N VAL A 88 19.62 -6.18 15.96
CA VAL A 88 18.18 -6.32 15.74
C VAL A 88 17.73 -5.19 14.80
N ARG A 89 17.20 -5.55 13.62
CA ARG A 89 16.63 -4.61 12.64
C ARG A 89 15.19 -4.98 12.37
N GLN A 90 14.37 -3.98 12.08
CA GLN A 90 12.94 -4.20 11.84
C GLN A 90 12.59 -3.83 10.42
N PHE A 91 11.84 -4.73 9.78
CA PHE A 91 11.43 -4.66 8.40
C PHE A 91 9.93 -4.95 8.29
N PRO A 92 9.25 -4.46 7.24
CA PRO A 92 7.89 -4.90 6.96
C PRO A 92 7.87 -6.42 6.71
N SER A 93 6.81 -7.10 7.14
CA SER A 93 6.63 -8.53 6.86
C SER A 93 6.39 -8.82 5.38
N MET A 94 5.92 -7.82 4.64
CA MET A 94 5.63 -7.90 3.22
C MET A 94 6.03 -6.62 2.48
N VAL A 95 6.53 -6.76 1.25
CA VAL A 95 6.85 -5.65 0.34
C VAL A 95 6.08 -5.82 -0.97
N SER A 96 5.49 -4.72 -1.46
CA SER A 96 4.90 -4.67 -2.81
C SER A 96 5.96 -4.16 -3.78
N THR A 97 6.42 -4.99 -4.70
CA THR A 97 7.39 -4.60 -5.72
C THR A 97 6.72 -3.75 -6.80
N VAL A 98 7.36 -2.67 -7.25
CA VAL A 98 6.82 -1.84 -8.33
C VAL A 98 6.72 -2.61 -9.66
N SER A 99 7.60 -3.58 -9.92
CA SER A 99 7.52 -4.47 -11.09
C SER A 99 6.23 -5.30 -11.11
N GLY A 100 5.71 -5.72 -9.96
CA GLY A 100 4.47 -6.48 -9.84
C GLY A 100 3.19 -5.65 -9.99
N ARG A 101 3.22 -4.35 -9.67
CA ARG A 101 1.99 -3.52 -9.54
C ARG A 101 1.13 -3.42 -10.80
N ARG A 102 1.73 -3.54 -11.99
CA ARG A 102 0.99 -3.47 -13.27
C ARG A 102 0.21 -4.75 -13.60
N ASN A 103 0.63 -5.90 -13.07
CA ASN A 103 0.02 -7.21 -13.35
C ASN A 103 -0.84 -7.73 -12.18
N GLY A 104 -1.30 -6.85 -11.30
CA GLY A 104 -1.99 -7.26 -10.07
C GLY A 104 -1.06 -7.89 -9.02
N GLY A 105 0.26 -7.71 -9.17
CA GLY A 105 1.27 -8.19 -8.24
C GLY A 105 1.03 -7.67 -6.83
N GLY A 106 0.77 -8.61 -5.94
CA GLY A 106 0.41 -8.36 -4.56
C GLY A 106 1.61 -8.04 -3.68
N TYR A 107 1.38 -8.18 -2.38
CA TYR A 107 2.41 -8.13 -1.37
C TYR A 107 3.20 -9.45 -1.37
N HIS A 108 4.53 -9.38 -1.41
CA HIS A 108 5.43 -10.52 -1.30
C HIS A 108 6.05 -10.54 0.10
N HIS A 109 6.35 -11.73 0.64
CA HIS A 109 7.08 -11.84 1.90
C HIS A 109 8.46 -11.21 1.77
N PHE A 110 8.80 -10.33 2.71
CA PHE A 110 10.11 -9.68 2.71
C PHE A 110 11.16 -10.61 3.29
N HIS A 111 12.24 -10.81 2.53
CA HIS A 111 13.44 -11.50 3.00
C HIS A 111 14.62 -10.52 3.03
N PRO A 112 15.27 -10.31 4.19
CA PRO A 112 16.38 -9.37 4.32
C PRO A 112 17.65 -9.81 3.58
N ASP A 113 17.73 -11.08 3.23
CA ASP A 113 18.84 -11.67 2.46
C ASP A 113 18.58 -11.64 0.94
N ASP A 114 17.41 -11.16 0.50
CA ASP A 114 17.07 -10.96 -0.91
C ASP A 114 17.48 -9.54 -1.36
N PRO A 115 18.53 -9.41 -2.21
CA PRO A 115 19.04 -8.10 -2.61
C PRO A 115 18.02 -7.27 -3.40
N GLU A 116 17.15 -7.91 -4.19
CA GLU A 116 16.14 -7.21 -4.99
C GLU A 116 15.06 -6.60 -4.08
N MET A 117 14.60 -7.37 -3.08
CA MET A 117 13.62 -6.88 -2.11
C MET A 117 14.19 -5.76 -1.23
N VAL A 118 15.46 -5.88 -0.81
CA VAL A 118 16.14 -4.83 -0.04
C VAL A 118 16.30 -3.56 -0.87
N SER A 119 16.74 -3.68 -2.13
CA SER A 119 16.89 -2.55 -3.05
C SER A 119 15.55 -1.86 -3.32
N GLU A 120 14.48 -2.64 -3.53
CA GLU A 120 13.15 -2.09 -3.74
C GLU A 120 12.60 -1.37 -2.49
N LEU A 121 12.81 -1.95 -1.30
CA LEU A 121 12.39 -1.33 -0.05
C LEU A 121 13.16 -0.01 0.22
N ARG A 122 14.47 0.01 -0.07
CA ARG A 122 15.30 1.23 -0.01
C ARG A 122 14.78 2.31 -0.96
N ARG A 123 14.49 1.94 -2.21
CA ARG A 123 13.94 2.85 -3.22
C ARG A 123 12.62 3.44 -2.77
N GLN A 124 11.72 2.62 -2.22
CA GLN A 124 10.43 3.10 -1.70
C GLN A 124 10.61 4.04 -0.49
N ALA A 125 11.52 3.72 0.43
CA ALA A 125 11.82 4.56 1.58
C ALA A 125 12.38 5.93 1.14
N SER A 126 13.33 5.94 0.21
CA SER A 126 13.87 7.19 -0.36
C SER A 126 12.79 8.03 -1.02
N GLN A 127 11.96 7.42 -1.88
CA GLN A 127 10.86 8.12 -2.55
C GLN A 127 9.83 8.70 -1.58
N ALA A 128 9.54 8.00 -0.48
CA ALA A 128 8.64 8.50 0.55
C ALA A 128 9.21 9.76 1.24
N LEU A 129 10.51 9.77 1.57
CA LEU A 129 11.16 10.94 2.17
C LEU A 129 11.24 12.11 1.19
N VAL A 130 11.57 11.87 -0.08
CA VAL A 130 11.56 12.91 -1.13
C VAL A 130 10.17 13.49 -1.31
N SER A 131 9.13 12.64 -1.33
CA SER A 131 7.74 13.10 -1.43
C SER A 131 7.26 13.83 -0.19
N TRP A 132 7.80 13.53 0.99
CA TRP A 132 7.50 14.25 2.22
C TRP A 132 8.16 15.63 2.19
N LEU A 133 9.45 15.69 1.84
CA LEU A 133 10.20 16.94 1.70
C LEU A 133 9.53 17.88 0.70
N SER A 134 9.13 17.38 -0.48
CA SER A 134 8.49 18.22 -1.50
C SER A 134 7.17 18.85 -1.05
N ARG A 135 6.46 18.24 -0.09
CA ARG A 135 5.18 18.74 0.42
C ARG A 135 5.30 19.60 1.66
N TYR A 136 6.23 19.26 2.56
CA TYR A 136 6.23 19.80 3.92
C TYR A 136 7.48 20.58 4.30
N ARG A 137 8.49 20.65 3.42
CA ARG A 137 9.75 21.37 3.69
C ARG A 137 9.53 22.79 4.18
N GLY A 138 8.74 23.58 3.46
CA GLY A 138 8.53 24.99 3.83
C GLY A 138 7.89 25.18 5.20
N ILE A 139 6.99 24.29 5.62
CA ILE A 139 6.37 24.35 6.96
C ILE A 139 7.33 23.86 8.04
N ALA A 140 8.15 22.85 7.75
CA ALA A 140 9.19 22.39 8.66
C ALA A 140 10.25 23.48 8.91
N GLU A 141 10.75 24.10 7.85
CA GLU A 141 11.75 25.19 7.93
C GLU A 141 11.18 26.44 8.61
N MET A 142 9.92 26.81 8.31
CA MET A 142 9.22 27.90 9.00
C MET A 142 9.05 27.64 10.50
N SER A 143 8.99 26.38 10.91
CA SER A 143 8.93 25.97 12.32
C SER A 143 10.32 25.88 12.97
N GLY A 144 11.39 26.27 12.26
CA GLY A 144 12.77 26.24 12.73
C GLY A 144 13.44 24.87 12.66
N ALA A 145 12.86 23.90 11.96
CA ALA A 145 13.47 22.59 11.78
C ALA A 145 14.46 22.58 10.60
N ASP A 146 15.64 22.00 10.84
CA ASP A 146 16.59 21.66 9.78
C ASP A 146 16.22 20.32 9.14
N VAL A 147 15.98 20.34 7.83
CA VAL A 147 15.59 19.15 7.05
C VAL A 147 16.76 18.47 6.35
N THR A 148 18.00 19.00 6.44
CA THR A 148 19.18 18.43 5.78
C THR A 148 19.41 16.97 6.17
N SER A 149 19.15 16.60 7.43
CA SER A 149 19.25 15.20 7.86
C SER A 149 18.29 14.27 7.09
N VAL A 150 17.09 14.74 6.75
CA VAL A 150 16.11 13.96 5.98
C VAL A 150 16.57 13.81 4.53
N GLU A 151 17.14 14.85 3.93
CA GLU A 151 17.75 14.82 2.60
C GLU A 151 18.91 13.82 2.52
N MET A 152 19.81 13.85 3.51
CA MET A 152 20.94 12.94 3.60
C MET A 152 20.49 11.48 3.75
N ILE A 153 19.45 11.21 4.54
CA ILE A 153 18.88 9.86 4.66
C ILE A 153 18.30 9.41 3.32
N ALA A 154 17.54 10.27 2.64
CA ALA A 154 16.95 9.94 1.34
C ALA A 154 18.01 9.62 0.27
N ALA A 155 19.12 10.37 0.24
CA ALA A 155 20.26 10.14 -0.65
C ALA A 155 21.00 8.85 -0.32
N LYS A 156 21.33 8.63 0.97
CA LYS A 156 22.05 7.43 1.42
C LYS A 156 21.29 6.13 1.15
N LEU A 157 19.96 6.18 1.13
CA LEU A 157 19.11 5.04 0.76
C LEU A 157 19.26 4.66 -0.72
N MET A 158 19.71 5.57 -1.59
CA MET A 158 19.92 5.33 -3.02
C MET A 158 21.39 4.99 -3.37
N ASP A 159 22.37 5.55 -2.65
CA ASP A 159 23.80 5.39 -2.98
C ASP A 159 24.37 3.98 -2.72
N GLN A 160 23.76 3.18 -1.83
CA GLN A 160 24.28 1.83 -1.52
C GLN A 160 23.94 0.74 -2.56
N ASN A 161 23.59 1.12 -3.78
CA ASN A 161 23.35 0.21 -4.90
C ASN A 161 24.57 0.06 -5.83
N ASP A 162 25.62 0.90 -5.70
CA ASP A 162 26.77 0.90 -6.62
C ASP A 162 27.98 0.06 -6.14
N ASP A 163 28.03 -0.37 -4.88
CA ASP A 163 29.13 -1.19 -4.35
C ASP A 163 28.95 -2.71 -4.58
N ALA A 164 27.95 -3.11 -5.37
CA ALA A 164 27.63 -4.52 -5.65
C ALA A 164 27.53 -4.82 -7.16
N ALA A 165 28.33 -4.13 -7.99
CA ALA A 165 28.54 -4.43 -9.41
C ALA A 165 29.94 -4.97 -9.67
#